data_AF-A0A973SLY8-F1
#
_entry.id   AF-A0A973SLY8-F1
#
_cell.length_a   1.000
_cell.length_b   1.000
_cell.length_c   1.000
_cell.angle_alpha   90.00
_cell.angle_beta   90.00
_cell.angle_gamma   90.00
#
_symmetry.space_group_name_H-M   'P 1'
#
loop_
_entity.id
_entity.type
_entity.pdbx_description
1 polymer ?
#
loop_
_entity_poly.entity_id
_entity_poly.type
_entity_poly.pdbx_seq_one_letter_code
_entity_poly.pdbx_strand_id
1 'polypeptide(L)' 'VTARDAGTNSYIGPSSSQSLGFSATVTGTNDVPAQFTLNNIPCTLTP' A
#
# COMPACT_ATOMS: atom_id res chain seq x y z
N VAL A 1 -4.78 9.71 1.48
CA VAL A 1 -4.84 9.05 0.16
C VAL A 1 -5.32 7.62 0.32
N THR A 2 -6.06 7.08 -0.65
CA THR A 2 -6.58 5.70 -0.62
C THR A 2 -6.22 5.00 -1.93
N ALA A 3 -5.76 3.76 -1.84
CA ALA A 3 -5.57 2.87 -2.98
C ALA A 3 -6.60 1.73 -2.89
N ARG A 4 -7.06 1.25 -4.05
CA ARG A 4 -7.96 0.09 -4.16
C ARG A 4 -7.35 -0.89 -5.17
N ASP A 5 -7.65 -2.17 -5.00
CA ASP A 5 -7.31 -3.19 -5.97
C ASP A 5 -7.92 -2.90 -7.35
N ALA A 6 -7.31 -3.48 -8.39
CA ALA A 6 -7.77 -3.38 -9.77
C ALA A 6 -8.73 -4.53 -10.15
N GLY A 7 -9.30 -5.24 -9.18
CA GLY A 7 -10.08 -6.46 -9.37
C GLY A 7 -9.23 -7.70 -9.60
N THR A 8 -8.24 -7.63 -10.50
CA THR A 8 -7.34 -8.76 -10.83
C THR A 8 -6.36 -9.12 -9.71
N ASN A 9 -6.02 -8.16 -8.85
CA ASN A 9 -5.15 -8.34 -7.67
C ASN A 9 -5.93 -8.22 -6.34
N SER A 10 -7.25 -8.45 -6.37
CA SER A 10 -8.13 -8.32 -5.19
C SER A 10 -7.90 -9.38 -4.11
N TYR A 11 -7.41 -10.56 -4.50
CA TYR A 11 -7.18 -11.68 -3.59
C TYR A 11 -5.71 -11.76 -3.16
N ILE A 12 -5.49 -11.67 -1.84
CA ILE A 12 -4.21 -11.96 -1.19
C ILE A 12 -4.37 -13.26 -0.42
N GLY A 13 -3.76 -14.33 -0.91
CA GLY A 13 -3.74 -15.61 -0.21
C GLY A 13 -2.94 -15.55 1.09
N PRO A 14 -3.12 -16.51 2.02
CA PRO A 14 -2.29 -16.62 3.21
C PRO A 14 -0.80 -16.64 2.84
N SER A 15 0.02 -15.88 3.57
CA SER A 15 1.47 -15.76 3.35
C SER A 15 1.88 -15.31 1.93
N SER A 16 0.94 -14.78 1.15
CA SER A 16 1.18 -14.27 -0.20
C SER A 16 1.20 -12.74 -0.19
N SER A 17 1.62 -12.15 -1.30
CA SER A 17 1.65 -10.70 -1.49
C SER A 17 0.98 -10.28 -2.79
N GLN A 18 0.52 -9.03 -2.82
CA GLN A 18 0.13 -8.34 -4.04
C GLN A 18 0.86 -7.00 -4.07
N SER A 19 1.12 -6.47 -5.27
CA SER A 19 1.86 -5.23 -5.44
C SER A 19 1.04 -4.20 -6.23
N LEU A 20 1.25 -2.94 -5.90
CA LEU A 20 0.68 -1.78 -6.56
C LEU A 20 1.75 -0.69 -6.63
N GLY A 21 1.67 0.16 -7.65
CA GLY A 21 2.63 1.24 -7.87
C GLY A 21 1.91 2.50 -8.35
N PHE A 22 2.51 3.65 -8.04
CA PHE A 22 2.06 4.96 -8.50
C PHE A 22 3.26 5.86 -8.77
N SER A 23 3.05 6.88 -9.58
CA SER A 23 4.01 7.97 -9.77
C SER A 23 3.42 9.24 -9.19
N ALA A 24 4.27 10.05 -8.55
CA ALA A 24 3.90 11.33 -7.96
C ALA A 24 5.03 12.34 -8.13
N THR A 25 4.68 13.62 -8.11
CA THR A 25 5.64 14.73 -8.10
C THR A 25 5.63 15.36 -6.72
N VAL A 26 6.82 15.66 -6.19
CA VAL A 26 7.01 16.25 -4.87
C VAL A 26 8.01 17.40 -4.95
N THR A 27 7.78 18.45 -4.16
CA THR A 27 8.72 19.55 -3.95
C THR A 27 9.08 19.60 -2.46
N GLY A 28 10.37 19.70 -2.12
CA GLY A 28 10.83 19.64 -0.73
C GLY A 28 11.02 18.21 -0.25
N THR A 29 10.44 17.87 0.91
CA THR A 29 10.62 16.55 1.57
C THR A 29 9.69 15.48 1.01
N ASN A 30 10.20 14.24 0.92
CA ASN A 30 9.47 13.07 0.45
C ASN A 30 9.53 11.93 1.48
N ASP A 31 8.84 12.12 2.60
CA ASP A 31 8.82 11.14 3.68
C ASP A 31 7.97 9.92 3.32
N VAL A 32 8.44 8.74 3.71
CA VAL A 32 7.67 7.49 3.57
C VAL A 32 6.53 7.50 4.58
N PRO A 33 5.31 7.04 4.21
CA PRO A 33 4.21 6.95 5.16
C PRO A 33 4.53 6.00 6.32
N ALA A 34 4.27 6.46 7.55
CA ALA A 34 4.56 5.69 8.77
C ALA A 34 3.57 4.53 9.04
N GLN A 35 2.38 4.55 8.43
CA GLN A 35 1.35 3.54 8.65
C GLN A 35 0.45 3.38 7.43
N PHE A 36 0.00 2.13 7.21
CA PHE A 36 -1.04 1.78 6.25
C PHE A 36 -2.12 0.95 6.93
N THR A 37 -3.34 1.04 6.41
CA THR A 37 -4.45 0.15 6.77
C THR A 37 -4.93 -0.59 5.54
N LEU A 38 -5.10 -1.90 5.66
CA LEU A 38 -5.70 -2.76 4.63
C LEU A 38 -7.07 -3.20 5.13
N ASN A 39 -8.14 -2.75 4.47
CA ASN A 39 -9.53 -3.03 4.89
C ASN A 39 -9.76 -2.77 6.39
N ASN A 40 -9.33 -1.58 6.84
CA ASN A 40 -9.38 -1.14 8.24
C ASN A 40 -8.48 -1.89 9.24
N ILE A 41 -7.62 -2.79 8.77
CA ILE A 41 -6.64 -3.49 9.61
C ILE A 41 -5.29 -2.77 9.52
N PRO A 42 -4.69 -2.32 10.63
CA PRO A 42 -3.37 -1.69 10.61
C PRO A 42 -2.30 -2.70 10.22
N CYS A 43 -1.47 -2.33 9.24
CA CYS A 43 -0.35 -3.15 8.77
C CYS A 43 0.95 -2.76 9.50
N THR A 44 1.83 -3.74 9.69
CA THR A 44 3.20 -3.52 10.15
C THR A 44 4.12 -3.25 8.97
N LEU A 45 5.02 -2.28 9.10
CA LEU A 45 6.10 -2.09 8.14
C LEU A 45 7.12 -3.23 8.30
N THR A 46 7.45 -3.90 7.20
CA THR A 46 8.59 -4.82 7.15
C THR A 46 9.87 -4.02 6.85
N PRO A 47 10.99 -4.29 7.54
CA PRO A 47 12.27 -3.66 7.26
C PRO A 47 12.77 -3.89 5.83
#